data_AF-A0A2J6QKW2-F1
#
_entry.id   AF-A0A2J6QKW2-F1
#
_cell.length_a   1.000
_cell.length_b   1.000
_cell.length_c   1.000
_cell.angle_alpha   90.00
_cell.angle_beta   90.00
_cell.angle_gamma   90.00
#
_symmetry.space_group_name_H-M   'P 1'
#
loop_
_entity.id
_entity.type
_entity.pdbx_description
1 polymer ?
#
loop_
_entity_poly.entity_id
_entity_poly.type
_entity_poly.pdbx_seq_one_letter_code
_entity_poly.pdbx_strand_id
1 'polypeptide(L)'
;KDVYIAVMGATGSGKTFFISRCTGQPITAIKNNTNDPENDVHSFKFFWNKCIRVHMIEFPGLEKAYYSDQKALKNIAHGLSNIYANKKRLSGIVYLHRFSSAGSESTDRRSLGVLRALYGSQSFQAITLVTSYWGLMDEATWTGREKRLADTGLWAEMLANG
;
A
#
# COMPACT_ATOMS: atom_id res chain seq x y z
N LYS A 1 2.06 9.36 21.83
CA LYS A 1 2.02 7.98 21.27
C LYS A 1 2.30 8.06 19.78
N ASP A 2 3.19 7.21 19.28
CA ASP A 2 3.50 7.11 17.85
C ASP A 2 2.82 5.89 17.23
N VAL A 3 2.24 6.08 16.05
CA VAL A 3 1.58 5.04 15.25
C VAL A 3 2.23 5.03 13.86
N TYR A 4 2.68 3.86 13.40
CA TYR A 4 3.38 3.73 12.11
C TYR A 4 2.52 2.90 11.16
N ILE A 5 2.12 3.49 10.04
CA ILE A 5 1.25 2.86 9.05
C ILE A 5 2.03 2.74 7.75
N ALA A 6 2.23 1.53 7.25
CA ALA A 6 2.78 1.32 5.92
C ALA A 6 1.70 1.55 4.87
N VAL A 7 2.01 2.28 3.80
CA VAL A 7 1.10 2.51 2.67
C VAL A 7 1.69 1.81 1.45
N MET A 8 0.96 0.81 0.96
CA MET A 8 1.40 -0.11 -0.08
C MET A 8 0.38 -0.20 -1.22
N GLY A 9 0.79 -0.75 -2.35
CA GLY A 9 -0.04 -0.86 -3.55
C GLY A 9 0.75 -0.59 -4.83
N ALA A 10 0.14 -0.82 -5.98
CA ALA A 10 0.81 -0.68 -7.26
C ALA A 10 1.20 0.77 -7.60
N THR A 11 2.16 0.99 -8.50
CA THR A 11 2.44 2.34 -9.03
C THR A 11 1.17 2.93 -9.64
N GLY A 12 0.86 4.18 -9.28
CA GLY A 12 -0.35 4.84 -9.73
C GLY A 12 -1.64 4.39 -9.03
N SER A 13 -1.58 3.62 -7.93
CA SER A 13 -2.76 3.28 -7.13
C SER A 13 -3.25 4.39 -6.20
N GLY A 14 -2.62 5.58 -6.25
CA GLY A 14 -3.04 6.74 -5.47
C GLY A 14 -2.43 6.85 -4.07
N LYS A 15 -1.40 6.06 -3.73
CA LYS A 15 -0.72 6.09 -2.41
C LYS A 15 -0.32 7.50 -1.97
N THR A 16 0.46 8.23 -2.78
CA THR A 16 0.90 9.59 -2.46
C THR A 16 -0.28 10.56 -2.29
N PHE A 17 -1.31 10.43 -3.13
CA PHE A 17 -2.51 11.24 -3.03
C PHE A 17 -3.28 10.95 -1.73
N PHE A 18 -3.42 9.69 -1.35
CA PHE A 18 -4.02 9.29 -0.08
C PHE A 18 -3.28 9.88 1.12
N ILE A 19 -1.94 9.78 1.16
CA ILE A 19 -1.11 10.36 2.23
C ILE A 19 -1.25 11.89 2.26
N SER A 20 -1.26 12.55 1.10
CA SER A 20 -1.50 14.00 0.98
C SER A 20 -2.83 14.40 1.63
N ARG A 21 -3.90 13.63 1.38
CA ARG A 21 -5.21 13.87 2.00
C ARG A 21 -5.22 13.62 3.51
N CYS A 22 -4.55 12.57 3.98
CA CYS A 22 -4.46 12.26 5.42
C CYS A 22 -3.63 13.30 6.20
N THR A 23 -2.54 13.79 5.60
CA THR A 23 -1.65 14.75 6.25
C THR A 23 -2.11 16.19 6.11
N GLY A 24 -3.00 16.48 5.15
CA GLY A 24 -3.39 17.85 4.78
C GLY A 24 -2.26 18.62 4.09
N GLN A 25 -1.20 17.94 3.65
CA GLN A 25 -0.04 18.56 3.01
C GLN A 25 -0.07 18.28 1.51
N PRO A 26 0.21 19.29 0.65
CA PRO A 26 0.31 19.07 -0.79
C PRO A 26 1.59 18.28 -1.10
N ILE A 27 1.48 16.96 -1.13
CA ILE A 27 2.57 16.05 -1.53
C ILE A 27 2.42 15.78 -3.03
N THR A 28 3.45 16.13 -3.79
CA THR A 28 3.53 15.80 -5.22
C THR A 28 4.00 14.36 -5.40
N ALA A 29 3.57 13.72 -6.50
CA ALA A 29 4.02 12.37 -6.83
C ALA A 29 5.55 12.34 -6.87
N ILE A 30 6.12 11.49 -6.03
CA ILE A 30 7.56 11.36 -5.89
C ILE A 30 8.09 10.69 -7.15
N LYS A 31 8.92 11.40 -7.92
CA LYS A 31 9.59 10.86 -9.09
C LYS A 31 10.82 10.09 -8.63
N ASN A 32 10.68 8.78 -8.48
CA ASN A 32 11.78 7.89 -8.15
C ASN A 32 12.74 7.81 -9.34
N ASN A 33 13.83 8.58 -9.30
CA ASN A 33 14.79 8.70 -10.40
C ASN A 33 16.19 8.18 -10.03
N THR A 34 16.31 7.39 -8.97
CA THR A 34 17.61 6.95 -8.44
C THR A 34 17.75 5.43 -8.45
N ASN A 35 18.98 4.98 -8.69
CA ASN A 35 19.38 3.57 -8.58
C ASN A 35 19.45 3.09 -7.12
N ASP A 36 18.95 3.87 -6.17
CA ASP A 36 19.16 3.69 -4.74
C ASP A 36 17.88 3.20 -4.03
N PRO A 37 17.92 1.99 -3.44
CA PRO A 37 16.85 1.44 -2.60
C PRO A 37 16.39 2.32 -1.45
N GLU A 38 17.27 3.14 -0.87
CA GLU A 38 16.96 3.94 0.32
C GLU A 38 16.07 5.15 -0.02
N ASN A 39 16.16 5.64 -1.24
CA ASN A 39 15.47 6.84 -1.71
C ASN A 39 14.02 6.57 -2.16
N ASP A 40 13.56 5.33 -2.11
CA ASP A 40 12.22 4.93 -2.60
C ASP A 40 11.16 4.78 -1.51
N VAL A 41 11.53 4.89 -0.22
CA VAL A 41 10.60 4.82 0.92
C VAL A 41 10.53 6.17 1.62
N HIS A 42 9.33 6.73 1.74
CA HIS A 42 9.13 8.07 2.27
C HIS A 42 8.24 8.07 3.50
N SER A 43 8.61 8.83 4.52
CA SER A 43 7.84 8.93 5.77
C SER A 43 7.25 10.33 5.94
N PHE A 44 5.94 10.37 6.10
CA PHE A 44 5.17 11.58 6.34
C PHE A 44 4.50 11.51 7.69
N LYS A 45 4.45 12.61 8.43
CA LYS A 45 3.90 12.61 9.79
C LYS A 45 2.86 13.70 9.99
N PHE A 46 1.82 13.38 10.73
CA PHE A 46 0.80 14.32 11.15
C PHE A 46 0.27 13.97 12.55
N PHE A 47 -0.39 14.92 13.20
CA PHE A 47 -1.06 14.68 14.47
C PHE A 47 -2.53 14.34 14.21
N TRP A 48 -2.94 13.14 14.61
CA TRP A 48 -4.37 12.77 14.60
C TRP A 48 -5.13 13.53 15.70
N ASN A 49 -4.48 13.69 16.86
CA ASN A 49 -4.92 14.55 17.96
C ASN A 49 -3.71 15.00 18.79
N LYS A 50 -3.95 15.70 19.90
CA LYS A 50 -2.89 16.22 20.79
C LYS A 50 -1.93 15.14 21.33
N CYS A 51 -2.33 13.87 21.35
CA CYS A 51 -1.58 12.78 21.98
C CYS A 51 -1.05 11.74 20.98
N ILE A 52 -1.58 11.68 19.77
CA ILE A 52 -1.29 10.66 18.77
C ILE A 52 -0.65 11.29 17.54
N ARG A 53 0.60 10.90 17.27
CA ARG A 53 1.35 11.24 16.07
C ARG A 53 1.37 10.02 15.14
N VAL A 54 0.84 10.19 13.94
CA VAL A 54 0.79 9.14 12.92
C VAL A 54 1.93 9.37 11.93
N HIS A 55 2.65 8.30 11.60
CA HIS A 55 3.66 8.26 10.55
C HIS A 55 3.15 7.35 9.44
N MET A 56 2.93 7.91 8.26
CA MET A 56 2.58 7.18 7.05
C MET A 56 3.84 6.95 6.24
N ILE A 57 4.16 5.68 6.01
CA ILE A 57 5.38 5.25 5.33
C ILE A 57 4.97 4.77 3.95
N GLU A 58 5.22 5.57 2.93
CA GLU A 58 4.98 5.22 1.54
C GLU A 58 6.05 4.25 1.05
N PHE A 59 5.61 3.10 0.54
CA PHE A 59 6.46 2.13 -0.13
C PHE A 59 6.32 2.27 -1.66
N PRO A 60 7.36 1.88 -2.43
CA PRO A 60 7.28 1.86 -3.89
C PRO A 60 6.23 0.85 -4.41
N GLY A 61 5.93 0.93 -5.71
CA GLY A 61 4.97 0.03 -6.38
C GLY A 61 5.36 -1.45 -6.24
N LEU A 62 4.47 -2.26 -5.65
CA LEU A 62 4.69 -3.68 -5.38
C LEU A 62 4.68 -4.56 -6.64
N GLU A 63 4.12 -4.10 -7.76
CA GLU A 63 4.02 -4.88 -8.99
C GLU A 63 5.37 -5.24 -9.60
N LYS A 64 6.39 -4.39 -9.39
CA LYS A 64 7.75 -4.64 -9.88
C LYS A 64 8.41 -5.81 -9.13
N ALA A 65 8.12 -5.95 -7.84
CA ALA A 65 8.69 -7.00 -6.99
C ALA A 65 8.31 -8.42 -7.44
N TYR A 66 7.20 -8.60 -8.16
CA TYR A 66 6.79 -9.90 -8.68
C TYR A 66 7.61 -10.36 -9.89
N TYR A 67 8.14 -9.45 -10.71
CA TYR A 67 8.89 -9.78 -11.92
C TYR A 67 10.34 -10.19 -11.63
N SER A 68 10.61 -10.73 -10.44
CA SER A 68 11.95 -11.01 -9.94
C SER A 68 12.86 -9.78 -9.93
N ASP A 69 12.28 -8.57 -9.91
CA ASP A 69 13.05 -7.35 -9.68
C ASP A 69 13.55 -7.37 -8.23
N GLN A 70 14.75 -7.91 -8.06
CA GLN A 70 15.43 -8.00 -6.77
C GLN A 70 15.55 -6.61 -6.12
N LYS A 71 15.57 -5.53 -6.91
CA LYS A 71 15.62 -4.16 -6.38
C LYS A 71 14.33 -3.83 -5.64
N ALA A 72 13.17 -4.05 -6.24
CA ALA A 72 11.89 -3.74 -5.60
C ALA A 72 11.66 -4.52 -4.29
N LEU A 73 11.99 -5.82 -4.26
CA LEU A 73 11.95 -6.61 -3.02
C LEU A 73 12.96 -6.13 -1.97
N LYS A 74 14.19 -5.79 -2.39
CA LYS A 74 15.20 -5.20 -1.50
C LYS A 74 14.73 -3.89 -0.90
N ASN A 75 14.08 -3.01 -1.66
CA ASN A 75 13.58 -1.73 -1.17
C ASN A 75 12.53 -1.94 -0.07
N ILE A 76 11.60 -2.88 -0.27
CA ILE A 76 10.58 -3.20 0.75
C ILE A 76 11.24 -3.79 2.00
N ALA A 77 12.12 -4.77 1.83
CA ALA A 77 12.85 -5.41 2.94
C ALA A 77 13.71 -4.40 3.70
N HIS A 78 14.36 -3.48 2.99
CA HIS A 78 15.17 -2.42 3.57
C HIS A 78 14.32 -1.41 4.35
N GLY A 79 13.21 -0.94 3.78
CA GLY A 79 12.25 -0.06 4.46
C GLY A 79 11.73 -0.67 5.76
N LEU A 80 11.36 -1.96 5.73
CA LEU A 80 10.93 -2.70 6.92
C LEU A 80 12.06 -2.85 7.93
N SER A 81 13.26 -3.25 7.48
CA SER A 81 14.44 -3.39 8.33
C SER A 81 14.78 -2.10 9.05
N ASN A 82 14.72 -0.95 8.36
CA ASN A 82 14.98 0.35 8.96
C ASN A 82 13.95 0.75 10.02
N ILE A 83 12.68 0.40 9.83
CA ILE A 83 11.65 0.62 10.86
C ILE A 83 12.01 -0.19 12.11
N TYR A 84 12.29 -1.48 11.95
CA TYR A 84 12.55 -2.39 13.08
C TYR A 84 13.91 -2.14 13.77
N ALA A 85 14.96 -1.82 13.01
CA ALA A 85 16.28 -1.47 13.54
C ALA A 85 16.21 -0.24 14.45
N ASN A 86 15.33 0.72 14.12
CA ASN A 86 15.08 1.90 14.95
C ASN A 86 14.10 1.63 16.11
N LYS A 87 13.88 0.36 16.49
CA LYS A 87 12.96 -0.09 17.54
C LYS A 87 11.51 0.40 17.35
N LYS A 88 11.13 0.71 16.10
CA LYS A 88 9.75 1.04 15.74
C LYS A 88 9.04 -0.23 15.28
N ARG A 89 7.72 -0.27 15.41
CA ARG A 89 6.88 -1.35 14.91
C ARG A 89 5.77 -0.78 14.05
N LEU A 90 5.50 -1.42 12.92
CA LEU A 90 4.30 -1.13 12.15
C LEU A 90 3.07 -1.45 13.01
N SER A 91 2.17 -0.49 13.06
CA SER A 91 0.86 -0.58 13.73
C SER A 91 -0.22 -1.09 12.78
N GLY A 92 0.03 -1.04 11.48
CA GLY A 92 -0.86 -1.54 10.44
C GLY A 92 -0.32 -1.22 9.04
N ILE A 93 -1.00 -1.76 8.04
CA ILE A 93 -0.73 -1.57 6.61
C ILE A 93 -2.02 -1.11 5.94
N VAL A 94 -1.93 -0.10 5.08
CA VAL A 94 -3.00 0.28 4.17
C VAL A 94 -2.57 -0.12 2.77
N TYR A 95 -3.28 -1.05 2.16
CA TYR A 95 -3.04 -1.48 0.78
C TYR A 95 -4.04 -0.84 -0.16
N LEU A 96 -3.56 0.02 -1.07
CA LEU A 96 -4.38 0.68 -2.09
C LEU A 96 -4.43 -0.15 -3.37
N HIS A 97 -5.63 -0.61 -3.68
CA HIS A 97 -6.04 -1.18 -4.95
C HIS A 97 -6.71 -0.11 -5.83
N ARG A 98 -6.41 -0.15 -7.12
CA ARG A 98 -6.94 0.79 -8.10
C ARG A 98 -8.03 0.15 -8.92
N PHE A 99 -9.22 0.72 -8.90
CA PHE A 99 -10.19 0.44 -9.95
C PHE A 99 -9.81 1.22 -11.20
N SER A 100 -9.14 0.57 -12.17
CA SER A 100 -8.90 1.16 -13.48
C SER A 100 -9.41 0.28 -14.61
N SER A 101 -9.65 0.88 -15.77
CA SER A 101 -9.86 0.17 -17.04
C SER A 101 -8.55 -0.31 -17.68
N ALA A 102 -7.38 0.12 -17.19
CA ALA A 102 -6.09 0.00 -17.89
C ALA A 102 -5.05 -0.90 -17.18
N GLY A 103 -5.35 -1.41 -16.00
CA GLY A 103 -4.54 -2.39 -15.28
C GLY A 103 -5.10 -3.79 -15.50
N SER A 104 -4.28 -4.72 -16.00
CA SER A 104 -4.72 -6.12 -16.07
C SER A 104 -4.92 -6.65 -14.64
N GLU A 105 -5.97 -7.44 -14.41
CA GLU A 105 -6.23 -8.20 -13.16
C GLU A 105 -5.00 -8.98 -12.69
N SER A 106 -4.07 -9.29 -13.61
CA SER A 106 -2.79 -9.91 -13.31
C SER A 106 -1.84 -9.04 -12.47
N THR A 107 -1.82 -7.72 -12.65
CA THR A 107 -0.94 -6.81 -11.89
C THR A 107 -1.34 -6.74 -10.42
N ASP A 108 -2.64 -6.62 -10.15
CA ASP A 108 -3.15 -6.53 -8.79
C ASP A 108 -2.99 -7.85 -8.02
N ARG A 109 -3.23 -8.99 -8.68
CA ARG A 109 -2.98 -10.32 -8.10
C ARG A 109 -1.51 -10.48 -7.70
N ARG A 110 -0.58 -9.94 -8.48
CA ARG A 110 0.86 -10.00 -8.16
C ARG A 110 1.22 -9.15 -6.95
N SER A 111 0.75 -7.91 -6.89
CA SER A 111 0.99 -7.02 -5.76
C SER A 111 0.43 -7.60 -4.45
N LEU A 112 -0.77 -8.18 -4.50
CA LEU A 112 -1.34 -8.91 -3.35
C LEU A 112 -0.53 -10.17 -3.00
N GLY A 113 -0.02 -10.89 -3.99
CA GLY A 113 0.85 -12.05 -3.76
C GLY A 113 2.14 -11.69 -3.03
N VAL A 114 2.79 -10.57 -3.41
CA VAL A 114 3.96 -10.03 -2.70
C VAL A 114 3.59 -9.65 -1.26
N LEU A 115 2.45 -8.98 -1.07
CA LEU A 115 1.96 -8.60 0.25
C LEU A 115 1.74 -9.84 1.15
N ARG A 116 1.09 -10.88 0.63
CA ARG A 116 0.91 -12.16 1.32
C ARG A 116 2.25 -12.82 1.67
N ALA A 117 3.21 -12.82 0.75
CA ALA A 117 4.53 -13.41 0.98
C ALA A 117 5.32 -12.68 2.07
N LEU A 118 5.20 -11.35 2.17
CA LEU A 118 5.91 -10.54 3.15
C LEU A 118 5.34 -10.65 4.56
N TYR A 119 4.02 -10.65 4.68
CA TYR A 119 3.36 -10.53 5.98
C TYR A 119 2.78 -11.85 6.49
N GLY A 120 2.63 -12.85 5.62
CA GLY A 120 1.97 -14.11 5.94
C GLY A 120 0.46 -13.93 6.14
N SER A 121 -0.29 -15.03 6.01
CA SER A 121 -1.75 -15.02 6.16
C SER A 121 -2.23 -14.70 7.58
N GLN A 122 -1.39 -14.93 8.59
CA GLN A 122 -1.71 -14.63 9.99
C GLN A 122 -1.72 -13.14 10.31
N SER A 123 -1.18 -12.29 9.42
CA SER A 123 -1.07 -10.85 9.63
C SER A 123 -2.13 -10.04 8.89
N PHE A 124 -3.11 -10.69 8.26
CA PHE A 124 -4.13 -10.00 7.47
C PHE A 124 -4.98 -9.03 8.31
N GLN A 125 -5.20 -9.31 9.59
CA GLN A 125 -5.88 -8.40 10.53
C GLN A 125 -5.18 -7.04 10.70
N ALA A 126 -3.90 -6.94 10.36
CA ALA A 126 -3.16 -5.69 10.39
C ALA A 126 -3.21 -4.93 9.05
N ILE A 127 -3.92 -5.46 8.05
CA ILE A 127 -3.99 -4.91 6.69
C ILE A 127 -5.40 -4.35 6.45
N THR A 128 -5.48 -3.06 6.19
CA THR A 128 -6.70 -2.42 5.68
C THR A 128 -6.62 -2.35 4.16
N LEU A 129 -7.55 -3.01 3.49
CA LEU A 129 -7.72 -2.98 2.04
C LEU A 129 -8.52 -1.73 1.65
N VAL A 130 -7.97 -0.93 0.73
CA VAL A 130 -8.58 0.33 0.29
C VAL A 130 -8.64 0.36 -1.23
N THR A 131 -9.79 0.73 -1.76
CA THR A 131 -10.06 0.87 -3.18
C THR A 131 -10.05 2.36 -3.58
N SER A 132 -9.64 2.65 -4.81
CA SER A 132 -9.39 4.01 -5.30
C SER A 132 -9.84 4.19 -6.76
N TYR A 133 -9.94 5.44 -7.22
CA TYR A 133 -10.34 5.84 -8.58
C TYR A 133 -11.81 5.56 -8.96
N TRP A 134 -12.70 5.51 -7.97
CA TRP A 134 -14.15 5.35 -8.13
C TRP A 134 -14.78 6.33 -9.13
N GLY A 135 -14.34 7.59 -9.13
CA GLY A 135 -14.88 8.64 -10.02
C GLY A 135 -14.50 8.51 -11.49
N LEU A 136 -13.75 7.48 -11.89
CA LEU A 136 -13.43 7.20 -13.30
C LEU A 136 -14.42 6.23 -13.98
N MET A 137 -15.41 5.75 -13.26
CA MET A 137 -16.43 4.83 -13.78
C MET A 137 -17.79 5.10 -13.15
N ASP A 138 -18.84 4.60 -13.78
CA ASP A 138 -20.18 4.68 -13.22
C ASP A 138 -20.33 3.78 -11.97
N GLU A 139 -21.37 4.07 -11.20
CA GLU A 139 -21.62 3.41 -9.92
C GLU A 139 -21.80 1.90 -10.06
N ALA A 140 -22.61 1.47 -11.02
CA ALA A 140 -22.87 0.05 -11.25
C ALA A 140 -21.57 -0.70 -11.59
N THR A 141 -20.68 -0.10 -12.39
CA THR A 141 -19.39 -0.69 -12.73
C THR A 141 -18.48 -0.85 -11.52
N TRP A 142 -18.28 0.17 -10.68
CA TRP A 142 -17.38 0.01 -9.53
C TRP A 142 -17.99 -0.93 -8.48
N THR A 143 -19.30 -0.89 -8.24
CA THR A 143 -19.96 -1.79 -7.28
C THR A 143 -19.84 -3.25 -7.73
N GLY A 144 -20.02 -3.53 -9.02
CA GLY A 144 -19.84 -4.87 -9.57
C GLY A 144 -18.40 -5.38 -9.43
N ARG A 145 -17.40 -4.50 -9.61
CA ARG A 145 -15.99 -4.85 -9.44
C ARG A 145 -15.61 -5.07 -7.99
N GLU A 146 -16.08 -4.23 -7.09
CA GLU A 146 -15.86 -4.39 -5.65
C GLU A 146 -16.46 -5.70 -5.14
N LYS A 147 -17.68 -6.02 -5.57
CA LYS A 147 -18.28 -7.32 -5.27
C LYS A 147 -17.42 -8.47 -5.76
N ARG A 148 -16.95 -8.44 -7.02
CA ARG A 148 -16.08 -9.50 -7.55
C ARG A 148 -14.75 -9.63 -6.79
N LEU A 149 -14.15 -8.52 -6.35
CA LEU A 149 -12.96 -8.56 -5.50
C LEU A 149 -13.26 -9.20 -4.15
N ALA A 150 -14.40 -8.86 -3.54
CA ALA A 150 -14.82 -9.41 -2.26
C ALA A 150 -15.18 -10.91 -2.33
N ASP A 151 -15.63 -11.39 -3.50
CA ASP A 151 -16.09 -12.77 -3.67
C ASP A 151 -14.97 -13.74 -4.12
N THR A 152 -13.86 -13.25 -4.69
CA THR A 152 -12.87 -14.14 -5.33
C THR A 152 -11.40 -13.81 -5.07
N GLY A 153 -10.57 -14.86 -5.11
CA GLY A 153 -9.11 -14.75 -5.11
C GLY A 153 -8.51 -14.30 -3.78
N LEU A 154 -7.31 -13.72 -3.86
CA LEU A 154 -6.53 -13.36 -2.68
C LEU A 154 -7.14 -12.17 -1.90
N TRP A 155 -7.86 -11.27 -2.58
CA TRP A 155 -8.56 -10.17 -1.90
C TRP A 155 -9.65 -10.71 -0.97
N ALA A 156 -10.50 -11.62 -1.47
CA ALA A 156 -11.50 -12.32 -0.66
C ALA A 156 -10.88 -13.13 0.48
N GLU A 157 -9.78 -13.84 0.23
CA GLU A 157 -9.04 -14.57 1.28
C GLU A 157 -8.58 -13.62 2.39
N MET A 158 -8.05 -12.45 2.02
CA MET A 158 -7.59 -11.45 2.99
C MET A 158 -8.76 -10.88 3.81
N LEU A 159 -9.88 -10.53 3.17
CA LEU A 159 -11.09 -10.07 3.87
C LEU A 159 -11.64 -11.13 4.84
N ALA A 160 -11.59 -12.41 4.46
CA ALA A 160 -12.12 -13.49 5.30
C ALA A 160 -11.25 -13.79 6.53
N ASN A 161 -9.97 -13.40 6.50
CA ASN A 161 -8.97 -13.73 7.53
C ASN A 161 -8.39 -12.48 8.22
N GLY A 162 -8.95 -11.30 7.96
CA GLY A 162 -8.48 -10.02 8.50
C GLY A 162 -9.45 -8.88 8.29
#